data_AF-A0A067GYD1-F1
#
_entry.id   AF-A0A067GYD1-F1
#
_cell.length_a   1.000
_cell.length_b   1.000
_cell.length_c   1.000
_cell.angle_alpha   90.00
_cell.angle_beta   90.00
_cell.angle_gamma   90.00
#
_symmetry.space_group_name_H-M   'P 1'
#
loop_
_entity.id
_entity.type
_entity.pdbx_description
1 polymer ?
#
loop_
_entity_poly.entity_id
_entity_poly.type
_entity_poly.pdbx_seq_one_letter_code
_entity_poly.pdbx_strand_id
1 'polypeptide(L)'
;MDVVLDQNDAADWIYRGEGAANLVLAYAGSSPAFVGKVLRIPKAWRNGKPEESLAQCVNGGSVFGKHEQLLWGDNQELLSSSSKETMEQMYVEKIMSPLLGPKYIDAG
;
A
#
# COMPACT_ATOMS: atom_id res chain seq x y z
N MET A 1 -8.68 -10.77 14.81
CA MET A 1 -9.56 -10.85 13.62
C MET A 1 -9.21 -9.66 12.77
N ASP A 2 -8.98 -9.88 11.49
CA ASP A 2 -8.67 -8.79 10.57
C ASP A 2 -9.95 -8.02 10.24
N VAL A 3 -9.82 -6.71 10.07
CA VAL A 3 -10.95 -5.86 9.71
C VAL A 3 -11.11 -5.86 8.21
N VAL A 4 -12.32 -6.14 7.74
CA VAL A 4 -12.70 -6.05 6.33
C VAL A 4 -13.69 -4.90 6.20
N LEU A 5 -13.31 -3.87 5.44
CA LEU A 5 -14.20 -2.76 5.12
C LEU A 5 -15.16 -3.20 4.00
N ASP A 6 -16.45 -2.96 4.20
CA ASP A 6 -17.48 -3.26 3.22
C ASP A 6 -18.13 -1.99 2.65
N GLN A 7 -19.20 -2.17 1.86
CA GLN A 7 -19.90 -1.06 1.23
C GLN A 7 -20.56 -0.09 2.24
N ASN A 8 -21.02 -0.59 3.38
CA ASN A 8 -21.68 0.20 4.42
C ASN A 8 -20.68 1.13 5.12
N ASP A 9 -19.43 0.71 5.25
CA ASP A 9 -18.36 1.50 5.88
C ASP A 9 -17.97 2.71 5.03
N ALA A 10 -18.25 2.70 3.72
CA ALA A 10 -17.84 3.77 2.81
C ALA A 10 -18.37 5.16 3.21
N ALA A 11 -19.53 5.23 3.87
CA ALA A 11 -20.13 6.48 4.32
C ALA A 11 -19.30 7.17 5.43
N ASP A 12 -18.47 6.42 6.15
CA ASP A 12 -17.61 6.94 7.21
C ASP A 12 -16.28 7.51 6.68
N TRP A 13 -15.99 7.43 5.38
CA TRP A 13 -14.73 7.89 4.81
C TRP A 13 -14.95 9.08 3.88
N ILE A 14 -14.31 10.21 4.19
CA ILE A 14 -14.44 11.44 3.42
C ILE A 14 -13.14 11.77 2.68
N TYR A 15 -13.26 12.37 1.49
CA TYR A 15 -12.11 12.81 0.72
C TYR A 15 -11.22 13.77 1.54
N ARG A 16 -9.93 13.47 1.63
CA ARG A 16 -8.92 14.32 2.26
C ARG A 16 -7.97 14.94 1.25
N GLY A 17 -7.60 14.19 0.23
CA GLY A 17 -6.67 14.61 -0.82
C GLY A 17 -6.20 13.44 -1.67
N GLU A 18 -5.43 13.72 -2.71
CA GLU A 18 -4.80 12.69 -3.53
C GLU A 18 -3.46 13.16 -4.10
N GLY A 19 -2.58 12.20 -4.36
CA GLY A 19 -1.41 12.41 -5.20
C GLY A 19 -1.56 11.66 -6.53
N ALA A 20 -0.48 11.53 -7.29
CA ALA A 20 -0.52 10.77 -8.54
C ALA A 20 -0.86 9.28 -8.32
N ALA A 21 -0.32 8.67 -7.27
CA ALA A 21 -0.42 7.23 -7.05
C ALA A 21 -1.57 6.80 -6.12
N ASN A 22 -2.02 7.66 -5.20
CA ASN A 22 -2.94 7.26 -4.14
C ASN A 22 -4.00 8.32 -3.87
N LEU A 23 -5.20 7.84 -3.53
CA LEU A 23 -6.29 8.60 -2.91
C LEU A 23 -6.17 8.49 -1.39
N VAL A 24 -6.43 9.56 -0.65
CA VAL A 24 -6.44 9.58 0.81
C VAL A 24 -7.81 10.01 1.31
N LEU A 25 -8.40 9.18 2.17
CA LEU A 25 -9.67 9.41 2.83
C LEU A 25 -9.46 9.58 4.34
N ALA A 26 -10.11 10.54 4.96
CA ALA A 26 -10.11 10.68 6.42
C ALA A 26 -11.35 9.98 7.01
N TYR A 27 -11.19 9.31 8.14
CA TYR A 27 -12.31 8.72 8.86
C TYR A 27 -13.14 9.80 9.54
N ALA A 28 -14.46 9.78 9.32
CA ALA A 28 -15.46 10.70 9.85
C ALA A 28 -16.56 9.97 10.65
N GLY A 29 -16.50 8.64 10.75
CA GLY A 29 -17.42 7.85 11.57
C GLY A 29 -17.08 7.89 13.06
N SER A 30 -17.75 7.02 13.83
CA SER A 30 -17.64 6.98 15.29
C SER A 30 -16.86 5.77 15.84
N SER A 31 -16.40 4.84 14.99
CA SER A 31 -15.66 3.65 15.45
C SER A 31 -14.32 4.06 16.06
N PRO A 32 -14.04 3.74 17.35
CA PRO A 32 -12.78 4.11 17.99
C PRO A 32 -11.55 3.53 17.30
N ALA A 33 -11.69 2.43 16.56
CA ALA A 33 -10.60 1.80 15.82
C ALA A 33 -10.03 2.72 14.72
N PHE A 34 -10.84 3.63 14.19
CA PHE A 34 -10.49 4.46 13.03
C PHE A 34 -10.50 5.96 13.31
N VAL A 35 -10.95 6.41 14.49
CA VAL A 35 -10.90 7.83 14.87
C VAL A 35 -9.46 8.37 14.77
N GLY A 36 -9.29 9.43 13.98
CA GLY A 36 -7.98 10.05 13.73
C GLY A 36 -7.10 9.33 12.70
N LYS A 37 -7.60 8.26 12.06
CA LYS A 37 -6.91 7.53 11.00
C LYS A 37 -7.30 8.05 9.61
N VAL A 38 -6.46 7.70 8.65
CA VAL A 38 -6.69 7.92 7.23
C VAL A 38 -6.55 6.60 6.48
N LEU A 39 -7.29 6.45 5.39
CA LEU A 39 -7.20 5.32 4.48
C LEU A 39 -6.53 5.77 3.19
N ARG A 40 -5.42 5.13 2.82
CA ARG A 40 -4.66 5.40 1.59
C ARG A 40 -4.93 4.28 0.59
N ILE A 41 -5.56 4.61 -0.54
CA ILE A 41 -6.00 3.64 -1.56
C ILE A 41 -5.20 3.86 -2.86
N PRO A 42 -4.50 2.85 -3.38
CA PRO A 42 -3.81 2.94 -4.67
C PRO A 42 -4.77 3.18 -5.84
N LYS A 43 -4.38 4.09 -6.75
CA LYS A 43 -5.15 4.35 -7.98
C LYS A 43 -4.77 3.37 -9.08
N ALA A 44 -5.78 2.85 -9.77
CA ALA A 44 -5.58 2.09 -11.01
C ALA A 44 -5.48 3.05 -12.21
N TRP A 45 -4.52 2.79 -13.11
CA TRP A 45 -4.32 3.58 -14.32
C TRP A 45 -5.20 3.07 -15.46
N ARG A 46 -6.00 3.95 -16.07
CA ARG A 46 -7.04 3.59 -17.06
C ARG A 46 -6.50 3.34 -18.47
N ASN A 47 -5.43 4.03 -18.86
CA ASN A 47 -4.84 3.92 -20.19
C ASN A 47 -3.55 3.12 -20.04
N GLY A 48 -3.61 1.83 -20.37
CA GLY A 48 -2.52 0.89 -20.15
C GLY A 48 -1.17 1.42 -20.64
N LYS A 49 -0.22 1.55 -19.70
CA LYS A 49 1.11 0.91 -19.67
C LYS A 49 1.79 1.25 -18.33
N PRO A 50 2.28 0.22 -17.62
CA PRO A 50 3.66 0.24 -17.16
C PRO A 50 4.32 -1.11 -17.53
N GLU A 51 4.21 -1.48 -18.81
CA GLU A 51 4.62 -2.73 -19.48
C GLU A 51 4.33 -4.11 -18.82
N GLU A 52 4.38 -4.38 -17.51
CA GLU A 52 4.35 -5.78 -17.03
C GLU A 52 3.64 -6.10 -15.69
N SER A 53 3.18 -5.14 -14.88
CA SER A 53 2.96 -5.43 -13.44
C SER A 53 1.52 -5.51 -12.91
N LEU A 54 0.46 -5.49 -13.73
CA LEU A 54 -0.92 -5.69 -13.24
C LEU A 54 -1.55 -7.02 -13.67
N ALA A 55 -1.19 -7.56 -14.83
CA ALA A 55 -1.71 -8.84 -15.30
C ALA A 55 -1.01 -10.05 -14.63
N GLN A 56 0.19 -9.87 -14.08
CA GLN A 56 0.95 -10.96 -13.44
C GLN A 56 0.42 -11.31 -12.04
N CYS A 57 -0.16 -10.36 -11.30
CA CYS A 57 -0.65 -10.62 -9.94
C CYS A 57 -1.90 -11.52 -9.89
N VAL A 58 -2.67 -11.60 -11.00
CA VAL A 58 -3.86 -12.46 -11.09
C VAL A 58 -3.48 -13.93 -11.38
N ASN A 59 -2.26 -14.19 -11.85
CA ASN A 59 -1.76 -15.52 -12.23
C ASN A 59 -0.57 -16.00 -11.37
N GLY A 60 -0.47 -15.55 -10.11
CA GLY A 60 0.60 -15.97 -9.20
C GLY A 60 1.99 -15.44 -9.54
N GLY A 61 2.09 -14.38 -10.35
CA GLY A 61 3.33 -13.66 -10.62
C GLY A 61 3.73 -12.75 -9.46
N SER A 62 5.02 -12.56 -9.28
CA SER A 62 5.60 -11.67 -8.27
C SER A 62 5.12 -10.22 -8.46
N VAL A 63 4.96 -9.48 -7.36
CA VAL A 63 4.71 -8.03 -7.36
C VAL A 63 5.87 -7.27 -8.02
N PHE A 64 7.07 -7.85 -7.99
CA PHE A 64 8.30 -7.29 -8.54
C PHE A 64 8.57 -7.80 -9.96
N GLY A 65 9.01 -6.90 -10.84
CA GLY A 65 9.64 -7.27 -12.09
C GLY A 65 11.00 -7.95 -11.87
N LYS A 66 11.50 -8.67 -12.88
CA LYS A 66 12.76 -9.43 -12.79
C LYS A 66 13.96 -8.58 -12.36
N HIS A 67 14.05 -7.35 -12.86
CA HIS A 67 15.14 -6.43 -12.53
C HIS A 67 15.02 -5.89 -11.10
N GLU A 68 13.79 -5.67 -10.61
CA GLU A 68 13.56 -5.23 -9.24
C GLU A 68 13.89 -6.35 -8.25
N GLN A 69 13.58 -7.60 -8.58
CA GLN A 69 14.00 -8.76 -7.79
C GLN A 69 15.52 -8.86 -7.68
N LEU A 70 16.25 -8.59 -8.77
CA LEU A 70 17.70 -8.57 -8.76
C LEU A 70 18.24 -7.40 -7.90
N LEU A 71 17.63 -6.22 -8.02
CA LEU A 71 18.03 -5.03 -7.27
C LEU A 71 17.82 -5.20 -5.76
N TRP A 72 16.70 -5.80 -5.36
CA TRP A 72 16.31 -6.00 -3.97
C TRP A 72 16.63 -7.42 -3.46
N GLY A 73 17.52 -8.15 -4.14
CA GLY A 73 17.84 -9.56 -3.86
C GLY A 73 18.28 -9.83 -2.42
N ASP A 74 18.89 -8.85 -1.76
CA ASP A 74 19.34 -8.98 -0.37
C ASP A 74 18.18 -8.84 0.65
N ASN A 75 17.02 -8.35 0.22
CA ASN A 75 15.86 -8.07 1.08
C ASN A 75 14.75 -9.10 0.84
N GLN A 76 14.98 -10.33 1.27
CA GLN A 76 14.05 -11.46 1.07
C GLN A 76 12.66 -11.20 1.67
N GLU A 77 12.58 -10.51 2.81
CA GLU A 77 11.30 -10.14 3.42
C GLU A 77 10.48 -9.21 2.50
N LEU A 78 11.13 -8.22 1.89
CA LEU A 78 10.51 -7.31 0.92
C LEU A 78 10.02 -8.09 -0.32
N LEU A 79 10.84 -8.99 -0.86
CA LEU A 79 10.53 -9.80 -2.04
C LEU A 79 9.40 -10.82 -1.80
N SER A 80 9.17 -11.21 -0.55
CA SER A 80 8.10 -12.15 -0.16
C SER A 80 6.70 -11.54 -0.14
N SER A 81 6.58 -10.23 -0.39
CA SER A 81 5.31 -9.50 -0.37
C SER A 81 4.32 -10.04 -1.42
N SER A 82 3.08 -10.31 -0.98
CA SER A 82 2.02 -10.89 -1.81
C SER A 82 1.19 -9.85 -2.56
N SER A 83 1.26 -8.59 -2.16
CA SER A 83 0.52 -7.48 -2.76
C SER A 83 1.38 -6.21 -2.81
N LYS A 84 0.90 -5.20 -3.55
CA LYS A 84 1.59 -3.90 -3.60
C LYS A 84 1.54 -3.18 -2.27
N GLU A 85 0.44 -3.31 -1.53
CA GLU A 85 0.24 -2.68 -0.22
C GLU A 85 1.23 -3.26 0.80
N THR A 86 1.33 -4.60 0.88
CA THR A 86 2.30 -5.28 1.76
C THR A 86 3.74 -4.94 1.36
N MET A 87 4.03 -4.86 0.06
CA MET A 87 5.33 -4.44 -0.44
C MET A 87 5.70 -3.00 -0.02
N GLU A 88 4.79 -2.05 -0.20
CA GLU A 88 5.02 -0.65 0.19
C GLU A 88 5.22 -0.51 1.71
N GLN A 89 4.45 -1.23 2.52
CA GLN A 89 4.63 -1.27 3.98
C GLN A 89 6.01 -1.81 4.34
N MET A 90 6.40 -2.97 3.79
CA MET A 90 7.69 -3.59 4.07
C MET A 90 8.87 -2.72 3.61
N TYR A 91 8.72 -2.01 2.50
CA TYR A 91 9.73 -1.07 2.03
C TYR A 91 9.93 0.07 3.05
N VAL A 92 8.85 0.64 3.58
CA VAL A 92 8.95 1.71 4.59
C VAL A 92 9.54 1.17 5.90
N GLU A 93 9.04 0.04 6.40
CA GLU A 93 9.50 -0.54 7.67
C GLU A 93 10.96 -0.99 7.64
N LYS A 94 11.38 -1.71 6.58
CA LYS A 94 12.68 -2.39 6.55
C LYS A 94 13.77 -1.57 5.90
N ILE A 95 13.41 -0.67 4.97
CA ILE A 95 14.40 0.12 4.21
C ILE A 95 14.40 1.56 4.70
N MET A 96 13.25 2.24 4.70
CA MET A 96 13.21 3.68 4.97
C MET A 96 13.36 4.02 6.46
N SER A 97 12.69 3.27 7.34
CA SER A 97 12.68 3.54 8.77
C SER A 97 14.08 3.47 9.42
N PRO A 98 14.94 2.48 9.10
CA PRO A 98 16.32 2.45 9.62
C PRO A 98 17.19 3.62 9.14
N LEU A 99 16.95 4.14 7.93
CA LEU A 99 17.75 5.22 7.33
C LEU A 99 17.35 6.61 7.82
N LEU A 100 16.05 6.82 8.06
CA LEU A 100 15.48 8.13 8.40
C LEU A 100 15.09 8.25 9.89
N GLY A 101 15.06 7.13 10.61
CA GLY A 101 14.70 7.03 12.01
C GLY A 101 13.21 6.75 12.23
N PRO A 102 12.85 5.81 13.12
CA PRO A 102 11.47 5.35 13.30
C PRO A 102 10.56 6.37 13.99
N LYS A 103 11.11 7.44 14.57
CA LYS A 103 10.34 8.40 15.37
C LYS A 103 9.29 9.17 14.55
N TYR A 104 9.57 9.40 13.27
CA TYR A 104 8.75 10.25 12.40
C TYR A 104 8.23 9.51 11.17
N ILE A 105 8.30 8.18 11.17
CA ILE A 105 7.87 7.33 10.07
C ILE A 105 6.84 6.36 10.61
N ASP A 106 5.66 6.42 10.01
CA ASP A 106 4.62 5.41 10.11
C ASP A 106 4.60 4.65 8.78
N ALA A 107 4.63 3.32 8.83
CA ALA A 107 4.61 2.50 7.62
C ALA A 107 3.23 2.44 6.95
N GLY A 108 2.20 2.93 7.64
CA GLY A 108 0.82 2.91 7.19
C GLY A 108 -0.04 2.01 8.06
#